data_AF-A0A173U131-F1
#
_entry.id   AF-A0A173U131-F1
#
_cell.length_a   1.000
_cell.length_b   1.000
_cell.length_c   1.000
_cell.angle_alpha   90.00
_cell.angle_beta   90.00
_cell.angle_gamma   90.00
#
_symmetry.space_group_name_H-M   'P 1'
#
loop_
_entity.id
_entity.type
_entity.pdbx_description
1 polymer ?
#
loop_
_entity_poly.entity_id
_entity_poly.type
_entity_poly.pdbx_seq_one_letter_code
_entity_poly.pdbx_strand_id
1 'polypeptide(L)'
;MGRVLKANFYYGAILTTILQKNPDAIPTLILADGESKQIYKMITNSSKHEYILFFKYASMNSRTRKNYWSCQFTFSKDDKEKLKNCYLKEKMPILICLLCVNTENFRESDIVILKYEEFEKVKKKQAITIGFKYKKHHFILYTDTKARDDGLHIETNRIEKNFDDLLVLDRRKDKRICEKKNLNDSKKVYPYSNKCLFCKKTLINEIDENKKIELKICRHCDITYIGKNDYKKNKDYIDIMYDKVCVIQNKLINRDTVSENNKDILYVVEKISNICPEDGARYKYEFINFGNYKDTIAVCPHCGKQFIDKNQKQNILNTMNRIYSKSYKKYIFKDV
;
A
#
# COMPACT_ATOMS: atom_id res chain seq x y z
N MET A 1 -34.02 0.39 30.85
CA MET A 1 -32.63 -0.11 30.82
C MET A 1 -32.33 -0.68 29.45
N GLY A 2 -31.32 -0.17 28.75
CA GLY A 2 -30.89 -0.76 27.46
C GLY A 2 -30.14 -2.07 27.67
N ARG A 3 -30.55 -3.16 27.00
CA ARG A 3 -29.86 -4.46 27.08
C ARG A 3 -28.65 -4.45 26.14
N VAL A 4 -27.47 -4.70 26.69
CA VAL A 4 -26.23 -4.87 25.91
C VAL A 4 -26.20 -6.28 25.33
N LEU A 5 -26.01 -6.40 24.02
CA LEU A 5 -25.82 -7.67 23.34
C LEU A 5 -24.42 -8.24 23.63
N LYS A 6 -24.29 -9.57 23.77
CA LYS A 6 -22.98 -10.24 23.90
C LYS A 6 -21.99 -9.84 22.81
N ALA A 7 -22.49 -9.62 21.58
CA ALA A 7 -21.70 -9.14 20.46
C ALA A 7 -20.98 -7.80 20.75
N ASN A 8 -21.63 -6.87 21.46
CA ASN A 8 -21.02 -5.58 21.79
C ASN A 8 -19.77 -5.76 22.68
N PHE A 9 -19.81 -6.71 23.62
CA PHE A 9 -18.68 -7.01 24.49
C PHE A 9 -17.51 -7.60 23.70
N TYR A 10 -17.77 -8.61 22.87
CA TYR A 10 -16.72 -9.28 22.09
C TYR A 10 -16.14 -8.40 20.99
N TYR A 11 -16.96 -7.60 20.31
CA TYR A 11 -16.48 -6.65 19.30
C TYR A 11 -15.65 -5.52 19.93
N GLY A 12 -16.05 -5.07 21.12
CA GLY A 12 -15.22 -4.17 21.93
C GLY A 12 -13.86 -4.78 22.26
N ALA A 13 -13.82 -6.05 22.69
CA ALA A 13 -12.57 -6.75 22.97
C ALA A 13 -11.65 -6.83 21.73
N ILE A 14 -12.18 -7.22 20.57
CA ILE A 14 -11.41 -7.25 19.31
C ILE A 14 -10.84 -5.87 19.00
N LEU A 15 -11.69 -4.84 19.04
CA LEU A 15 -11.30 -3.47 18.70
C LEU A 15 -10.20 -2.97 19.64
N THR A 16 -10.39 -3.10 20.96
CA THR A 16 -9.40 -2.65 21.94
C THR A 16 -8.07 -3.37 21.77
N THR A 17 -8.06 -4.69 21.50
CA THR A 17 -6.82 -5.43 21.25
C THR A 17 -6.11 -4.94 20.00
N ILE A 18 -6.85 -4.67 18.91
CA ILE A 18 -6.27 -4.14 17.67
C ILE A 18 -5.62 -2.76 17.92
N LEU A 19 -6.30 -1.86 18.63
CA LEU A 19 -5.79 -0.52 18.94
C LEU A 19 -4.57 -0.56 19.87
N GLN A 20 -4.53 -1.50 20.82
CA GLN A 20 -3.37 -1.67 21.69
C GLN A 20 -2.13 -2.16 20.91
N LYS A 21 -2.32 -3.00 19.90
CA LYS A 21 -1.24 -3.55 19.08
C LYS A 21 -0.85 -2.62 17.92
N ASN A 22 -1.75 -1.72 17.52
CA ASN A 22 -1.54 -0.73 16.45
C ASN A 22 -1.91 0.66 16.98
N PRO A 23 -1.01 1.30 17.76
CA PRO A 23 -1.32 2.55 18.49
C PRO A 23 -1.57 3.76 17.57
N ASP A 24 -1.15 3.69 16.31
CA ASP A 24 -1.40 4.69 15.28
C ASP A 24 -2.69 4.45 14.49
N ALA A 25 -3.43 3.38 14.82
CA ALA A 25 -4.70 3.06 14.20
C ALA A 25 -5.84 3.88 14.80
N ILE A 26 -6.55 4.60 13.94
CA ILE A 26 -7.66 5.48 14.26
C ILE A 26 -8.94 4.85 13.67
N PRO A 27 -9.85 4.33 14.52
CA PRO A 27 -11.12 3.82 14.07
C PRO A 27 -12.02 4.97 13.63
N THR A 28 -12.41 4.95 12.37
CA THR A 28 -13.46 5.82 11.82
C THR A 28 -14.77 5.03 11.82
N LEU A 29 -15.76 5.51 12.55
CA LEU A 29 -17.10 4.93 12.54
C LEU A 29 -17.66 5.05 11.12
N ILE A 30 -17.95 3.92 10.49
CA ILE A 30 -18.74 3.92 9.25
C ILE A 30 -20.16 4.28 9.67
N LEU A 31 -20.61 5.47 9.26
CA LEU A 31 -22.03 5.79 9.17
C LEU A 31 -22.62 4.90 8.06
N ALA A 32 -22.90 3.64 8.39
CA ALA A 32 -23.73 2.79 7.56
C ALA A 32 -25.13 2.85 8.16
N ASP A 33 -26.05 3.41 7.39
CA ASP A 33 -27.48 3.34 7.63
C ASP A 33 -27.85 1.87 7.88
N GLY A 34 -28.10 1.51 9.14
CA GLY A 34 -28.52 0.16 9.52
C GLY A 34 -27.48 -0.67 10.29
N GLU A 35 -27.62 -0.63 11.62
CA GLU A 35 -27.49 -1.71 12.62
C GLU A 35 -26.24 -2.61 12.72
N SER A 36 -25.37 -2.76 11.73
CA SER A 36 -24.29 -3.75 11.83
C SER A 36 -23.01 -3.19 12.47
N LYS A 37 -22.98 -3.19 13.82
CA LYS A 37 -21.80 -2.89 14.69
C LYS A 37 -20.59 -3.82 14.50
N GLN A 38 -20.54 -4.55 13.40
CA GLN A 38 -19.52 -5.53 13.08
C GLN A 38 -18.52 -5.02 12.04
N ILE A 39 -18.76 -3.85 11.43
CA ILE A 39 -17.88 -3.29 10.39
C ILE A 39 -17.33 -1.95 10.86
N TYR A 40 -16.02 -1.78 10.77
CA TYR A 40 -15.30 -0.55 11.14
C TYR A 40 -14.35 -0.15 10.03
N LYS A 41 -14.30 1.14 9.71
CA LYS A 41 -13.26 1.69 8.84
C LYS A 41 -12.10 2.10 9.73
N MET A 42 -10.89 1.75 9.34
CA MET A 42 -9.68 2.08 10.08
C MET A 42 -8.79 2.91 9.19
N ILE A 43 -8.38 4.06 9.69
CA ILE A 43 -7.31 4.86 9.12
C ILE A 43 -6.12 4.66 10.05
N THR A 44 -4.90 4.58 9.53
CA THR A 44 -3.72 4.62 10.40
C THR A 44 -2.77 5.69 9.88
N ASN A 45 -1.96 6.27 10.76
CA ASN A 45 -1.00 7.28 10.35
C ASN A 45 0.20 6.68 9.59
N SER A 46 0.49 5.39 9.78
CA SER A 46 1.62 4.70 9.14
C SER A 46 1.26 3.94 7.86
N SER A 47 0.02 3.50 7.71
CA SER A 47 -0.40 2.70 6.55
C SER A 47 -0.74 3.55 5.34
N LYS A 48 -0.44 3.03 4.15
CA LYS A 48 -0.77 3.69 2.87
C LYS A 48 -2.26 3.60 2.50
N HIS A 49 -2.97 2.66 3.11
CA HIS A 49 -4.36 2.36 2.82
C HIS A 49 -5.22 2.59 4.05
N GLU A 50 -6.48 2.96 3.82
CA GLU A 50 -7.51 2.80 4.84
C GLU A 50 -8.13 1.39 4.70
N TYR A 51 -8.53 0.82 5.82
CA TYR A 51 -8.90 -0.59 5.94
C TYR A 51 -10.34 -0.73 6.39
N ILE A 52 -10.96 -1.84 6.01
CA ILE A 52 -12.25 -2.25 6.56
C ILE A 52 -12.01 -3.46 7.46
N LEU A 53 -12.37 -3.34 8.74
CA LEU A 53 -12.39 -4.45 9.67
C LEU A 53 -13.80 -5.02 9.76
N PHE A 54 -13.91 -6.34 9.64
CA PHE A 54 -15.15 -7.07 9.88
C PHE A 54 -14.98 -7.99 11.08
N PHE A 55 -15.85 -7.86 12.08
CA PHE A 55 -15.76 -8.59 13.34
C PHE A 55 -16.76 -9.73 13.40
N LYS A 56 -16.31 -10.86 13.95
CA LYS A 56 -17.17 -11.99 14.26
C LYS A 56 -16.60 -12.76 15.44
N TYR A 57 -17.45 -13.44 16.21
CA TYR A 57 -17.02 -14.27 17.33
C TYR A 57 -17.66 -15.65 17.27
N ALA A 58 -16.98 -16.64 17.86
CA ALA A 58 -17.49 -17.99 18.08
C ALA A 58 -16.81 -18.59 19.32
N SER A 59 -17.52 -19.44 20.05
CA SER A 59 -16.97 -20.17 21.19
C SER A 59 -16.08 -21.33 20.74
N MET A 60 -14.98 -21.55 21.46
CA MET A 60 -14.11 -22.72 21.27
C MET A 60 -14.84 -23.99 21.68
N ASN A 61 -14.76 -25.01 20.83
CA ASN A 61 -15.20 -26.35 21.20
C ASN A 61 -14.09 -27.01 22.05
N SER A 62 -14.27 -27.05 23.37
CA SER A 62 -13.33 -27.68 24.32
C SER A 62 -13.34 -29.22 24.28
N ARG A 63 -14.26 -29.84 23.52
CA ARG A 63 -14.44 -31.30 23.47
C ARG A 63 -13.36 -32.07 22.71
N THR A 64 -12.47 -31.39 21.98
CA THR A 64 -11.41 -32.04 21.22
C THR A 64 -10.12 -32.07 22.02
N ARG A 65 -9.55 -33.27 22.22
CA ARG A 65 -8.17 -33.63 22.66
C ARG A 65 -7.35 -32.48 23.27
N LYS A 66 -6.80 -32.66 24.49
CA LYS A 66 -5.96 -31.74 25.31
C LYS A 66 -5.05 -30.70 24.60
N ASN A 67 -4.65 -30.91 23.35
CA ASN A 67 -3.77 -30.07 22.56
C ASN A 67 -4.39 -29.52 21.26
N TYR A 68 -5.71 -29.42 21.16
CA TYR A 68 -6.38 -28.86 19.97
C TYR A 68 -7.72 -28.20 20.30
N TRP A 69 -7.94 -27.00 19.77
CA TRP A 69 -9.26 -26.36 19.80
C TRP A 69 -9.73 -26.02 18.39
N SER A 70 -11.05 -25.86 18.24
CA SER A 70 -11.63 -25.33 17.00
C SER A 70 -12.85 -24.47 17.27
N CYS A 71 -13.04 -23.46 16.43
CA CYS A 71 -14.19 -22.57 16.41
C CYS A 71 -14.90 -22.64 15.06
N GLN A 72 -16.23 -22.60 15.09
CA GLN A 72 -17.06 -22.57 13.89
C GLN A 72 -17.82 -21.25 13.82
N PHE A 73 -17.57 -20.48 12.76
CA PHE A 73 -18.13 -19.17 12.51
C PHE A 73 -19.22 -19.26 11.44
N THR A 74 -20.46 -18.91 11.78
CA THR A 74 -21.59 -18.95 10.85
C THR A 74 -21.77 -17.62 10.13
N PHE A 75 -21.51 -17.55 8.83
CA PHE A 75 -21.68 -16.35 8.02
C PHE A 75 -23.04 -16.35 7.33
N SER A 76 -23.87 -15.34 7.64
CA SER A 76 -25.18 -15.15 7.02
C SER A 76 -25.04 -14.73 5.56
N LYS A 77 -26.14 -14.78 4.79
CA LYS A 77 -26.16 -14.22 3.42
C LYS A 77 -25.86 -12.72 3.44
N ASP A 78 -26.45 -12.00 4.39
CA ASP A 78 -26.23 -10.57 4.64
C ASP A 78 -24.76 -10.25 4.95
N ASP A 79 -24.09 -11.04 5.80
CA ASP A 79 -22.65 -10.86 6.10
C ASP A 79 -21.81 -10.92 4.82
N LYS A 80 -22.09 -11.90 3.97
CA LYS A 80 -21.34 -12.14 2.73
C LYS A 80 -21.59 -11.04 1.71
N GLU A 81 -22.84 -10.58 1.60
CA GLU A 81 -23.19 -9.46 0.72
C GLU A 81 -22.55 -8.15 1.19
N LYS A 82 -22.55 -7.87 2.48
CA LYS A 82 -21.85 -6.71 3.07
C LYS A 82 -20.36 -6.73 2.77
N LEU A 83 -19.69 -7.85 3.07
CA LEU A 83 -18.27 -8.03 2.77
C LEU A 83 -17.96 -7.85 1.28
N LYS A 84 -18.80 -8.40 0.39
CA LYS A 84 -18.67 -8.23 -1.07
C LYS A 84 -18.86 -6.77 -1.49
N ASN A 85 -19.85 -6.09 -0.95
CA ASN A 85 -20.16 -4.69 -1.27
C ASN A 85 -19.02 -3.76 -0.84
N CYS A 86 -18.48 -3.94 0.37
CA CYS A 86 -17.32 -3.21 0.86
C CYS A 86 -16.11 -3.39 -0.07
N TYR A 87 -15.85 -4.63 -0.51
CA TYR A 87 -14.69 -4.94 -1.34
C TYR A 87 -14.81 -4.32 -2.74
N LEU A 88 -15.98 -4.44 -3.36
CA LEU A 88 -16.20 -3.99 -4.74
C LEU A 88 -16.40 -2.48 -4.87
N LYS A 89 -17.10 -1.84 -3.92
CA LYS A 89 -17.47 -0.41 -4.01
C LYS A 89 -16.35 0.50 -3.51
N GLU A 90 -15.76 0.18 -2.36
CA GLU A 90 -14.80 1.08 -1.73
C GLU A 90 -13.35 0.84 -2.19
N LYS A 91 -13.07 -0.30 -2.83
CA LYS A 91 -11.71 -0.73 -3.23
C LYS A 91 -10.71 -0.72 -2.07
N MET A 92 -11.19 -0.98 -0.86
CA MET A 92 -10.38 -0.98 0.35
C MET A 92 -10.05 -2.42 0.77
N PRO A 93 -8.84 -2.68 1.27
CA PRO A 93 -8.50 -3.96 1.86
C PRO A 93 -9.43 -4.29 3.04
N ILE A 94 -9.94 -5.52 3.05
CA ILE A 94 -10.80 -6.02 4.13
C ILE A 94 -10.04 -7.04 4.97
N LEU A 95 -10.04 -6.83 6.28
CA LEU A 95 -9.55 -7.77 7.28
C LEU A 95 -10.73 -8.30 8.08
N ILE A 96 -10.87 -9.61 8.12
CA ILE A 96 -11.93 -10.29 8.87
C ILE A 96 -11.31 -10.79 10.17
N CYS A 97 -11.66 -10.15 11.28
CA CYS A 97 -11.18 -10.47 12.62
C CYS A 97 -12.18 -11.41 13.31
N LEU A 98 -11.72 -12.62 13.61
CA LEU A 98 -12.49 -13.71 14.18
C LEU A 98 -12.03 -13.97 15.61
N LEU A 99 -12.87 -13.64 16.59
CA LEU A 99 -12.61 -13.95 17.99
C LEU A 99 -13.04 -15.37 18.31
N CYS A 100 -12.07 -16.18 18.71
CA CYS A 100 -12.27 -17.53 19.24
C CYS A 100 -12.36 -17.42 20.78
N VAL A 101 -13.57 -17.46 21.32
CA VAL A 101 -13.82 -17.25 22.74
C VAL A 101 -13.60 -18.55 23.51
N ASN A 102 -12.63 -18.54 24.42
CA ASN A 102 -12.53 -19.58 25.45
C ASN A 102 -13.50 -19.23 26.59
N THR A 103 -14.55 -20.04 26.74
CA THR A 103 -15.60 -19.82 27.75
C THR A 103 -15.18 -20.17 29.17
N GLU A 104 -14.09 -20.93 29.34
CA GLU A 104 -13.54 -21.31 30.65
C GLU A 104 -12.54 -20.25 31.13
N ASN A 105 -11.67 -19.77 30.24
CA ASN A 105 -10.72 -18.71 30.53
C ASN A 105 -10.66 -17.68 29.39
N PHE A 106 -11.34 -16.54 29.56
CA PHE A 106 -11.37 -15.50 28.53
C PHE A 106 -9.99 -14.97 28.12
N ARG A 107 -8.98 -15.03 28.99
CA ARG A 107 -7.60 -14.59 28.68
C ARG A 107 -6.90 -15.50 27.68
N GLU A 108 -7.39 -16.72 27.50
CA GLU A 108 -6.92 -17.69 26.52
C GLU A 108 -7.78 -17.66 25.23
N SER A 109 -8.53 -16.58 25.01
CA SER A 109 -9.23 -16.36 23.74
C SER A 109 -8.26 -15.85 22.68
N ASP A 110 -8.41 -16.33 21.45
CA ASP A 110 -7.54 -16.00 20.34
C ASP A 110 -8.26 -15.15 19.29
N ILE A 111 -7.56 -14.20 18.67
CA ILE A 111 -8.05 -13.42 17.53
C ILE A 111 -7.35 -13.89 16.26
N VAL A 112 -8.13 -14.33 15.29
CA VAL A 112 -7.63 -14.73 13.97
C VAL A 112 -7.97 -13.65 12.94
N ILE A 113 -6.97 -13.21 12.17
CA ILE A 113 -7.15 -12.21 11.12
C ILE A 113 -7.02 -12.88 9.75
N LEU A 114 -8.12 -12.87 9.00
CA LEU A 114 -8.17 -13.32 7.61
C LEU A 114 -8.14 -12.14 6.65
N LYS A 115 -7.43 -12.30 5.53
CA LYS A 115 -7.58 -11.40 4.38
C LYS A 115 -8.84 -11.76 3.59
N TYR A 116 -9.39 -10.82 2.84
CA TYR A 116 -10.56 -11.09 2.01
C TYR A 116 -10.33 -12.23 1.02
N GLU A 117 -9.15 -12.31 0.40
CA GLU A 117 -8.77 -13.32 -0.58
C GLU A 117 -8.74 -14.73 0.05
N GLU A 118 -8.41 -14.84 1.33
CA GLU A 118 -8.42 -16.10 2.07
C GLU A 118 -9.86 -16.50 2.40
N PHE A 119 -10.71 -15.54 2.76
CA PHE A 119 -12.12 -15.76 2.97
C PHE A 119 -12.85 -16.15 1.68
N GLU A 120 -12.46 -15.60 0.53
CA GLU A 120 -13.05 -15.95 -0.76
C GLU A 120 -12.96 -17.46 -1.07
N LYS A 121 -11.89 -18.11 -0.61
CA LYS A 121 -11.69 -19.57 -0.79
C LYS A 121 -12.72 -20.40 -0.03
N VAL A 122 -13.32 -19.85 1.02
CA VAL A 122 -14.29 -20.55 1.90
C VAL A 122 -15.69 -19.92 1.90
N LYS A 123 -15.89 -18.80 1.19
CA LYS A 123 -17.14 -18.00 1.20
C LYS A 123 -18.40 -18.77 0.81
N LYS A 124 -18.26 -19.87 0.05
CA LYS A 124 -19.39 -20.73 -0.36
C LYS A 124 -20.02 -21.44 0.84
N LYS A 125 -19.24 -21.74 1.88
CA LYS A 125 -19.71 -22.44 3.08
C LYS A 125 -20.54 -21.53 3.96
N GLN A 126 -21.59 -22.08 4.58
CA GLN A 126 -22.37 -21.35 5.58
C GLN A 126 -21.58 -21.15 6.88
N ALA A 127 -20.80 -22.16 7.26
CA ALA A 127 -19.99 -22.14 8.44
C ALA A 127 -18.51 -22.37 8.10
N ILE A 128 -17.65 -21.51 8.63
CA ILE A 128 -16.20 -21.54 8.45
C ILE A 128 -15.58 -22.05 9.74
N THR A 129 -14.72 -23.05 9.65
CA THR A 129 -14.03 -23.61 10.81
C THR A 129 -12.59 -23.13 10.86
N ILE A 130 -12.19 -22.65 12.03
CA ILE A 130 -10.81 -22.38 12.39
C ILE A 130 -10.38 -23.43 13.40
N GLY A 131 -9.23 -24.05 13.19
CA GLY A 131 -8.59 -24.94 14.14
C GLY A 131 -7.25 -24.42 14.60
N PHE A 132 -6.85 -24.81 15.81
CA PHE A 132 -5.53 -24.56 16.33
C PHE A 132 -5.01 -25.80 17.06
N LYS A 133 -3.75 -26.15 16.81
CA LYS A 133 -3.05 -27.21 17.52
C LYS A 133 -1.93 -26.57 18.33
N TYR A 134 -1.93 -26.80 19.64
CA TYR A 134 -0.88 -26.27 20.52
C TYR A 134 0.50 -26.68 20.00
N LYS A 135 1.48 -25.77 20.12
CA LYS A 135 2.84 -25.84 19.54
C LYS A 135 2.97 -25.57 18.03
N LYS A 136 1.87 -25.41 17.29
CA LYS A 136 1.93 -24.90 15.91
C LYS A 136 1.76 -23.38 15.94
N HIS A 137 2.63 -22.63 15.24
CA HIS A 137 2.57 -21.16 15.14
C HIS A 137 1.57 -20.66 14.08
N HIS A 138 0.52 -21.44 13.82
CA HIS A 138 -0.48 -21.10 12.82
C HIS A 138 -1.86 -21.67 13.18
N PHE A 139 -2.88 -20.91 12.83
CA PHE A 139 -4.26 -21.38 12.73
C PHE A 139 -4.46 -22.14 11.42
N ILE A 140 -5.48 -22.99 11.38
CA ILE A 140 -5.88 -23.78 10.22
C ILE A 140 -7.29 -23.35 9.83
N LEU A 141 -7.43 -22.75 8.65
CA LEU A 141 -8.70 -22.47 8.01
C LEU A 141 -9.10 -23.67 7.14
N TYR A 142 -10.19 -24.34 7.52
CA TYR A 142 -10.65 -25.53 6.83
C TYR A 142 -11.38 -25.20 5.51
N THR A 143 -10.72 -25.54 4.39
CA THR A 143 -11.28 -25.52 3.03
C THR A 143 -12.14 -26.76 2.79
N ASP A 144 -12.55 -27.04 1.55
CA ASP A 144 -13.56 -28.06 1.22
C ASP A 144 -13.21 -29.48 1.68
N THR A 145 -11.93 -29.80 1.84
CA THR A 145 -11.50 -31.06 2.45
C THR A 145 -11.56 -30.97 3.99
N LYS A 146 -12.20 -31.95 4.63
CA LYS A 146 -12.20 -32.09 6.10
C LYS A 146 -10.84 -32.55 6.66
N ALA A 147 -9.84 -32.73 5.79
CA ALA A 147 -8.51 -33.17 6.16
C ALA A 147 -7.75 -32.03 6.84
N ARG A 148 -7.15 -32.33 8.00
CA ARG A 148 -6.50 -31.34 8.87
C ARG A 148 -5.19 -30.78 8.31
N ASP A 149 -4.58 -31.50 7.38
CA ASP A 149 -3.29 -31.14 6.78
C ASP A 149 -3.44 -30.37 5.46
N ASP A 150 -4.66 -30.28 4.90
CA ASP A 150 -4.96 -29.59 3.63
C ASP A 150 -5.53 -28.18 3.82
N GLY A 151 -5.73 -27.76 5.08
CA GLY A 151 -6.29 -26.45 5.41
C GLY A 151 -5.33 -25.29 5.12
N LEU A 152 -5.87 -24.10 4.86
CA LEU A 152 -5.06 -22.91 4.71
C LEU A 152 -4.47 -22.50 6.06
N HIS A 153 -3.16 -22.31 6.11
CA HIS A 153 -2.47 -21.94 7.34
C HIS A 153 -2.37 -20.43 7.48
N ILE A 154 -2.80 -19.91 8.64
CA ILE A 154 -2.80 -18.48 8.97
C ILE A 154 -1.87 -18.26 10.15
N GLU A 155 -0.93 -17.34 10.05
CA GLU A 155 0.04 -17.07 11.13
C GLU A 155 -0.65 -16.51 12.38
N THR A 156 -0.22 -16.97 13.56
CA THR A 156 -0.83 -16.56 14.84
C THR A 156 -0.51 -15.13 15.23
N ASN A 157 0.63 -14.60 14.78
CA ASN A 157 1.10 -13.26 15.13
C ASN A 157 0.55 -12.15 14.22
N ARG A 158 -0.42 -12.43 13.33
CA ARG A 158 -0.99 -11.41 12.43
C ARG A 158 -1.58 -10.22 13.18
N ILE A 159 -2.11 -10.42 14.39
CA ILE A 159 -2.63 -9.34 15.26
C ILE A 159 -1.54 -8.35 15.70
N GLU A 160 -0.27 -8.75 15.66
CA GLU A 160 0.88 -7.94 16.05
C GLU A 160 1.57 -7.28 14.85
N LYS A 161 1.15 -7.61 13.63
CA LYS A 161 1.68 -7.01 12.40
C LYS A 161 0.94 -5.71 12.10
N ASN A 162 1.64 -4.78 11.46
CA ASN A 162 1.02 -3.62 10.85
C ASN A 162 0.06 -4.08 9.72
N PHE A 163 -1.03 -3.34 9.50
CA PHE A 163 -1.99 -3.66 8.47
C PHE A 163 -1.38 -3.73 7.05
N ASP A 164 -0.41 -2.87 6.72
CA ASP A 164 0.28 -2.92 5.43
C ASP A 164 1.06 -4.23 5.24
N ASP A 165 1.69 -4.76 6.30
CA ASP A 165 2.39 -6.05 6.28
C ASP A 165 1.41 -7.22 6.06
N LEU A 166 0.17 -7.06 6.50
CA LEU A 166 -0.89 -8.03 6.25
C LEU A 166 -1.37 -8.01 4.80
N LEU A 167 -1.06 -7.00 3.99
CA LEU A 167 -1.40 -7.00 2.56
C LEU A 167 -0.36 -7.70 1.70
N VAL A 168 0.88 -7.83 2.19
CA VAL A 168 1.93 -8.57 1.48
C VAL A 168 1.52 -10.04 1.39
N LEU A 169 1.29 -10.54 0.17
CA LEU A 169 0.95 -11.94 -0.08
C LEU A 169 2.05 -12.86 0.51
N ASP A 170 1.65 -13.88 1.25
CA ASP A 170 2.54 -14.84 1.93
C ASP A 170 3.33 -15.69 0.90
N ARG A 171 4.44 -15.14 0.39
CA ARG A 171 5.33 -15.79 -0.60
C ARG A 171 6.13 -16.98 -0.04
N ARG A 172 5.96 -17.34 1.25
CA ARG A 172 6.77 -18.40 1.89
C ARG A 172 6.28 -19.83 1.59
N LYS A 173 5.07 -20.04 1.06
CA LYS A 173 4.56 -21.39 0.73
C LYS A 173 4.48 -21.73 -0.76
N ASP A 174 4.49 -20.74 -1.65
CA ASP A 174 4.37 -20.97 -3.11
C ASP A 174 5.70 -21.14 -3.85
N LYS A 175 6.79 -21.44 -3.14
CA LYS A 175 8.10 -21.73 -3.75
C LYS A 175 8.15 -23.06 -4.54
N ARG A 176 7.06 -23.84 -4.60
CA ARG A 176 7.00 -25.13 -5.33
C ARG A 176 5.96 -25.20 -6.45
N ILE A 177 5.13 -24.17 -6.69
CA ILE A 177 4.04 -24.23 -7.70
C ILE A 177 4.03 -23.01 -8.67
N CYS A 178 5.12 -22.25 -8.76
CA CYS A 178 5.26 -21.22 -9.81
C CYS A 178 6.38 -21.55 -10.79
N GLU A 179 6.36 -22.76 -11.34
CA GLU A 179 6.76 -22.95 -12.73
C GLU A 179 5.53 -22.65 -13.61
N LYS A 180 5.72 -21.81 -14.64
CA LYS A 180 4.75 -21.34 -15.67
C LYS A 180 4.02 -20.05 -15.27
N LYS A 181 4.24 -18.88 -15.87
CA LYS A 181 4.97 -18.50 -17.09
C LYS A 181 5.75 -17.23 -16.78
N ASN A 182 7.04 -17.40 -16.53
CA ASN A 182 7.97 -16.28 -16.56
C ASN A 182 7.93 -15.69 -17.99
N LEU A 183 7.43 -14.46 -18.11
CA LEU A 183 7.89 -13.55 -19.17
C LEU A 183 9.36 -13.13 -18.94
N ASN A 184 9.96 -13.60 -17.85
CA ASN A 184 11.39 -13.69 -17.61
C ASN A 184 12.02 -14.86 -18.38
N ASP A 185 12.03 -14.78 -19.70
CA ASP A 185 13.26 -15.16 -20.39
C ASP A 185 14.30 -14.14 -19.91
N SER A 186 15.18 -14.58 -19.02
CA SER A 186 16.20 -13.83 -18.30
C SER A 186 17.27 -13.15 -19.19
N LYS A 187 16.96 -12.89 -20.47
CA LYS A 187 17.81 -12.23 -21.46
C LYS A 187 17.11 -11.20 -22.36
N LYS A 188 15.77 -11.10 -22.41
CA LYS A 188 15.08 -10.13 -23.30
C LYS A 188 14.78 -8.81 -22.60
N VAL A 189 15.62 -7.81 -22.87
CA VAL A 189 15.32 -6.40 -22.57
C VAL A 189 14.63 -5.80 -23.78
N TYR A 190 13.42 -5.27 -23.59
CA TYR A 190 12.65 -4.67 -24.67
C TYR A 190 13.01 -3.20 -24.90
N PRO A 191 12.81 -2.63 -26.11
CA PRO A 191 13.02 -1.21 -26.35
C PRO A 191 12.15 -0.34 -25.45
N TYR A 192 12.62 0.87 -25.11
CA TYR A 192 11.81 1.85 -24.41
C TYR A 192 10.57 2.21 -25.25
N SER A 193 9.39 2.14 -24.64
CA SER A 193 8.13 2.50 -25.28
C SER A 193 7.19 3.18 -24.27
N ASN A 194 6.33 4.06 -24.78
CA ASN A 194 5.19 4.63 -24.04
C ASN A 194 3.88 3.88 -24.31
N LYS A 195 3.93 2.85 -25.15
CA LYS A 195 2.81 1.97 -25.48
C LYS A 195 3.11 0.55 -25.05
N CYS A 196 2.10 -0.14 -24.55
CA CYS A 196 2.16 -1.54 -24.17
C CYS A 196 2.58 -2.39 -25.37
N LEU A 197 3.56 -3.27 -25.18
CA LEU A 197 4.08 -4.13 -26.24
C LEU A 197 3.05 -5.16 -26.73
N PHE A 198 2.04 -5.46 -25.91
CA PHE A 198 1.04 -6.48 -26.21
C PHE A 198 -0.26 -5.92 -26.77
N CYS A 199 -0.79 -4.82 -26.19
CA CYS A 199 -2.07 -4.24 -26.62
C CYS A 199 -1.95 -2.87 -27.29
N LYS A 200 -0.73 -2.34 -27.45
CA LYS A 200 -0.43 -1.03 -28.06
C LYS A 200 -1.09 0.19 -27.40
N LYS A 201 -1.82 0.01 -26.28
CA LYS A 201 -2.40 1.11 -25.49
C LYS A 201 -1.32 1.86 -24.70
N THR A 202 -1.59 3.13 -24.42
CA THR A 202 -0.67 4.01 -23.68
C THR A 202 -0.40 3.47 -22.28
N LEU A 203 0.87 3.53 -21.87
CA LEU A 203 1.29 3.19 -20.53
C LEU A 203 1.16 4.40 -19.61
N ILE A 204 0.81 4.15 -18.35
CA ILE A 204 0.69 5.18 -17.32
C ILE A 204 1.96 5.14 -16.48
N ASN A 205 2.56 6.29 -16.23
CA ASN A 205 3.72 6.38 -15.34
C ASN A 205 3.25 6.40 -13.89
N GLU A 206 3.85 5.57 -13.05
CA GLU A 206 3.66 5.55 -11.60
C GLU A 206 5.04 5.51 -10.93
N ILE A 207 5.15 6.06 -9.72
CA ILE A 207 6.40 6.02 -8.95
C ILE A 207 6.15 5.14 -7.74
N ASP A 208 6.98 4.12 -7.56
CA ASP A 208 7.03 3.39 -6.31
C ASP A 208 7.75 4.25 -5.27
N GLU A 209 7.01 4.80 -4.32
CA GLU A 209 7.55 5.71 -3.30
C GLU A 209 8.50 5.03 -2.31
N ASN A 210 8.44 3.69 -2.12
CA ASN A 210 9.32 2.98 -1.18
C ASN A 210 10.75 2.91 -1.68
N LYS A 211 10.92 2.65 -2.98
CA LYS A 211 12.24 2.54 -3.62
C LYS A 211 12.55 3.69 -4.57
N LYS A 212 11.62 4.63 -4.72
CA LYS A 212 11.67 5.75 -5.68
C LYS A 212 11.96 5.25 -7.10
N ILE A 213 11.25 4.21 -7.53
CA ILE A 213 11.42 3.59 -8.85
C ILE A 213 10.31 4.08 -9.78
N GLU A 214 10.68 4.52 -10.98
CA GLU A 214 9.69 4.82 -12.03
C GLU A 214 9.19 3.53 -12.67
N LEU A 215 7.88 3.39 -12.69
CA LEU A 215 7.15 2.26 -13.26
C LEU A 215 6.27 2.77 -14.38
N LYS A 216 6.00 1.90 -15.35
CA LYS A 216 4.95 2.13 -16.34
C LYS A 216 3.96 1.00 -16.34
N ILE A 217 2.68 1.30 -16.19
CA ILE A 217 1.64 0.29 -16.04
C ILE A 217 0.69 0.35 -17.23
N CYS A 218 0.43 -0.81 -17.83
CA CYS A 218 -0.67 -0.97 -18.75
C CYS A 218 -1.92 -1.42 -18.00
N ARG A 219 -2.87 -0.52 -17.75
CA ARG A 219 -4.14 -0.88 -17.06
C ARG A 219 -5.02 -1.88 -17.82
N HIS A 220 -4.77 -2.08 -19.11
CA HIS A 220 -5.55 -3.03 -19.92
C HIS A 220 -5.02 -4.46 -19.85
N CYS A 221 -3.70 -4.63 -19.80
CA CYS A 221 -3.05 -5.94 -19.72
C CYS A 221 -2.58 -6.29 -18.31
N ASP A 222 -2.61 -5.30 -17.42
CA ASP A 222 -2.11 -5.37 -16.05
C ASP A 222 -0.63 -5.78 -16.01
N ILE A 223 0.18 -5.13 -16.85
CA ILE A 223 1.63 -5.38 -16.97
C ILE A 223 2.39 -4.14 -16.53
N THR A 224 3.37 -4.35 -15.66
CA THR A 224 4.28 -3.34 -15.15
C THR A 224 5.58 -3.39 -15.94
N TYR A 225 6.04 -2.25 -16.45
CA TYR A 225 7.27 -2.09 -17.19
C TYR A 225 8.27 -1.29 -16.36
N ILE A 226 9.51 -1.77 -16.30
CA ILE A 226 10.55 -1.23 -15.43
C ILE A 226 11.86 -1.06 -16.21
N GLY A 227 12.57 0.02 -15.94
CA GLY A 227 13.89 0.26 -16.51
C GLY A 227 14.91 -0.80 -16.08
N LYS A 228 15.75 -1.25 -17.03
CA LYS A 228 16.82 -2.22 -16.80
C LYS A 228 17.72 -1.92 -15.60
N ASN A 229 18.05 -0.65 -15.35
CA ASN A 229 18.94 -0.32 -14.23
C ASN A 229 18.23 -0.42 -12.89
N ASP A 230 16.97 0.02 -12.81
CA ASP A 230 16.20 -0.03 -11.57
C ASP A 230 15.77 -1.45 -11.24
N TYR A 231 15.47 -2.25 -12.27
CA TYR A 231 15.27 -3.68 -12.15
C TYR A 231 16.51 -4.38 -11.58
N LYS A 232 17.71 -4.10 -12.10
CA LYS A 232 18.95 -4.71 -11.57
C LYS A 232 19.23 -4.33 -10.12
N LYS A 233 18.99 -3.07 -9.73
CA LYS A 233 19.28 -2.57 -8.39
C LYS A 233 18.28 -3.04 -7.34
N ASN A 234 17.03 -3.24 -7.73
CA ASN A 234 15.92 -3.57 -6.83
C ASN A 234 15.25 -4.90 -7.18
N LYS A 235 15.99 -5.82 -7.80
CA LYS A 235 15.46 -7.05 -8.37
C LYS A 235 14.59 -7.82 -7.40
N ASP A 236 15.13 -8.10 -6.20
CA ASP A 236 14.42 -8.88 -5.19
C ASP A 236 13.12 -8.17 -4.75
N TYR A 237 13.16 -6.85 -4.57
CA TYR A 237 11.99 -6.06 -4.21
C TYR A 237 10.95 -6.04 -5.34
N ILE A 238 11.37 -5.85 -6.58
CA ILE A 238 10.48 -5.77 -7.74
C ILE A 238 9.81 -7.11 -8.02
N ASP A 239 10.60 -8.18 -8.02
CA ASP A 239 10.10 -9.54 -8.20
C ASP A 239 9.12 -9.90 -7.06
N ILE A 240 9.24 -9.25 -5.89
CA ILE A 240 8.35 -9.38 -4.71
C ILE A 240 7.08 -8.51 -4.78
N MET A 241 7.13 -7.35 -5.42
CA MET A 241 6.03 -6.39 -5.40
C MET A 241 5.14 -6.45 -6.64
N TYR A 242 5.66 -6.94 -7.77
CA TYR A 242 4.98 -6.88 -9.06
C TYR A 242 4.92 -8.27 -9.72
N ASP A 243 3.71 -8.73 -10.09
CA ASP A 243 3.49 -10.06 -10.64
C ASP A 243 3.86 -10.18 -12.13
N LYS A 244 3.51 -9.18 -12.95
CA LYS A 244 3.78 -9.18 -14.40
C LYS A 244 4.75 -8.05 -14.76
N VAL A 245 6.04 -8.34 -14.67
CA VAL A 245 7.10 -7.36 -14.94
C VAL A 245 7.69 -7.55 -16.34
N CYS A 246 7.84 -6.45 -17.08
CA CYS A 246 8.57 -6.37 -18.33
C CYS A 246 9.76 -5.41 -18.19
N VAL A 247 10.98 -5.90 -18.40
CA VAL A 247 12.18 -5.06 -18.33
C VAL A 247 12.39 -4.36 -19.67
N ILE A 248 12.35 -3.04 -19.66
CA ILE A 248 12.62 -2.19 -20.82
C ILE A 248 13.99 -1.55 -20.71
N GLN A 249 14.59 -1.20 -21.84
CA GLN A 249 15.75 -0.33 -21.86
C GLN A 249 15.38 0.97 -21.14
N ASN A 250 16.29 1.47 -20.32
CA ASN A 250 16.10 2.80 -19.77
C ASN A 250 15.99 3.78 -20.93
N LYS A 251 15.22 4.85 -20.73
CA LYS A 251 15.25 5.98 -21.65
C LYS A 251 16.72 6.36 -21.84
N LEU A 252 17.24 6.22 -23.06
CA LEU A 252 18.49 6.85 -23.43
C LEU A 252 18.22 8.34 -23.25
N ILE A 253 18.72 8.91 -22.15
CA ILE A 253 18.85 10.35 -22.04
C ILE A 253 20.00 10.66 -22.98
N ASN A 254 19.70 10.88 -24.27
CA ASN A 254 20.54 11.76 -25.06
C ASN A 254 20.61 13.04 -24.24
N ARG A 255 21.83 13.41 -23.85
CA ARG A 255 22.12 14.56 -22.97
C ARG A 255 21.65 15.90 -23.57
N ASP A 256 21.09 15.89 -24.77
CA ASP A 256 20.77 17.09 -25.55
C ASP A 256 19.29 17.34 -25.80
N THR A 257 18.35 16.57 -25.21
CA THR A 257 16.91 16.91 -25.33
C THR A 257 16.11 16.56 -24.07
N VAL A 258 16.34 17.32 -22.99
CA VAL A 258 15.35 17.46 -21.92
C VAL A 258 14.28 18.44 -22.43
N SER A 259 13.03 17.99 -22.48
CA SER A 259 11.90 18.89 -22.72
C SER A 259 11.91 19.99 -21.66
N GLU A 260 12.19 21.22 -22.08
CA GLU A 260 12.20 22.42 -21.26
C GLU A 260 10.79 22.70 -20.72
N ASN A 261 10.48 22.17 -19.54
CA ASN A 261 9.40 22.72 -18.74
C ASN A 261 9.96 23.95 -18.03
N ASN A 262 9.48 25.15 -18.40
CA ASN A 262 9.92 26.44 -17.85
C ASN A 262 9.89 26.54 -16.31
N LYS A 263 9.17 25.64 -15.62
CA LYS A 263 9.07 25.59 -14.15
C LYS A 263 10.29 25.00 -13.44
N ASP A 264 11.19 24.35 -14.17
CA ASP A 264 12.41 23.74 -13.61
C ASP A 264 13.68 24.55 -13.97
N ILE A 265 13.53 25.72 -14.60
CA ILE A 265 14.61 26.66 -14.94
C ILE A 265 14.55 27.86 -13.99
N LEU A 266 15.64 28.10 -13.26
CA LEU A 266 15.85 29.27 -12.42
C LEU A 266 16.84 30.21 -13.11
N TYR A 267 16.38 31.40 -13.46
CA TYR A 267 17.18 32.45 -14.08
C TYR A 267 17.91 33.24 -12.98
N VAL A 268 19.24 33.29 -13.09
CA VAL A 268 20.09 33.88 -12.06
C VAL A 268 20.46 35.30 -12.48
N VAL A 269 20.03 36.27 -11.68
CA VAL A 269 20.40 37.69 -11.83
C VAL A 269 21.40 38.09 -10.75
N GLU A 270 22.13 39.19 -10.97
CA GLU A 270 23.10 39.69 -9.99
C GLU A 270 22.45 40.09 -8.66
N LYS A 271 21.28 40.75 -8.74
CA LYS A 271 20.43 41.09 -7.60
C LYS A 271 18.99 41.18 -8.07
N ILE A 272 18.05 40.60 -7.32
CA ILE A 272 16.62 40.73 -7.65
C ILE A 272 16.22 42.20 -7.47
N SER A 273 15.81 42.84 -8.56
CA SER A 273 15.13 44.13 -8.53
C SER A 273 13.61 43.90 -8.39
N ASN A 274 12.81 44.97 -8.30
CA ASN A 274 11.35 44.83 -8.27
C ASN A 274 10.71 44.61 -9.65
N ILE A 275 11.52 44.52 -10.72
CA ILE A 275 11.06 44.44 -12.11
C ILE A 275 11.80 43.36 -12.90
N CYS A 276 11.11 42.74 -13.85
CA CYS A 276 11.68 41.73 -14.74
C CYS A 276 12.66 42.36 -15.73
N PRO A 277 13.87 41.79 -15.92
CA PRO A 277 14.87 42.32 -16.84
C PRO A 277 14.47 42.17 -18.31
N GLU A 278 13.50 41.32 -18.64
CA GLU A 278 13.09 41.05 -20.02
C GLU A 278 11.90 41.90 -20.48
N ASP A 279 10.92 42.14 -19.61
CA ASP A 279 9.67 42.80 -19.97
C ASP A 279 9.29 43.97 -19.05
N GLY A 280 10.11 44.26 -18.02
CA GLY A 280 9.90 45.38 -17.10
C GLY A 280 8.74 45.21 -16.12
N ALA A 281 8.05 44.06 -16.10
CA ALA A 281 6.90 43.85 -15.23
C ALA A 281 7.32 43.62 -13.77
N ARG A 282 6.47 44.02 -12.82
CA ARG A 282 6.72 43.74 -11.39
C ARG A 282 6.59 42.25 -11.10
N TYR A 283 7.54 41.72 -10.34
CA TYR A 283 7.52 40.32 -9.92
C TYR A 283 6.36 40.01 -8.97
N LYS A 284 5.91 38.76 -9.02
CA LYS A 284 5.18 38.09 -7.95
C LYS A 284 6.14 37.17 -7.22
N TYR A 285 6.03 37.07 -5.90
CA TYR A 285 6.87 36.18 -5.12
C TYR A 285 6.12 34.88 -4.83
N GLU A 286 6.75 33.75 -5.13
CA GLU A 286 6.19 32.42 -4.90
C GLU A 286 7.14 31.57 -4.04
N PHE A 287 6.58 30.67 -3.25
CA PHE A 287 7.38 29.72 -2.47
C PHE A 287 7.78 28.53 -3.33
N ILE A 288 9.07 28.21 -3.31
CA ILE A 288 9.61 27.00 -3.94
C ILE A 288 10.11 26.04 -2.87
N ASN A 289 9.84 24.76 -3.09
CA ASN A 289 10.27 23.70 -2.20
C ASN A 289 11.41 22.90 -2.86
N PHE A 290 12.60 22.96 -2.27
CA PHE A 290 13.78 22.18 -2.64
C PHE A 290 13.91 20.91 -1.76
N GLY A 291 12.81 20.39 -1.22
CA GLY A 291 12.77 19.22 -0.33
C GLY A 291 12.78 19.63 1.14
N ASN A 292 13.93 19.52 1.80
CA ASN A 292 14.09 19.93 3.21
C ASN A 292 14.39 21.43 3.38
N TYR A 293 14.51 22.17 2.26
CA TYR A 293 14.77 23.59 2.20
C TYR A 293 13.68 24.28 1.38
N LYS A 294 13.12 25.37 1.92
CA LYS A 294 12.11 26.19 1.25
C LYS A 294 12.65 27.60 1.11
N ASP A 295 12.41 28.20 -0.04
CA ASP A 295 12.82 29.58 -0.30
C ASP A 295 11.75 30.30 -1.13
N THR A 296 11.93 31.61 -1.31
CA THR A 296 11.02 32.47 -2.05
C THR A 296 11.68 32.89 -3.37
N ILE A 297 10.98 32.73 -4.48
CA ILE A 297 11.48 33.07 -5.82
C ILE A 297 10.65 34.19 -6.45
N ALA A 298 11.28 35.01 -7.28
CA ALA A 298 10.60 36.04 -8.04
C ALA A 298 10.09 35.45 -9.36
N VAL A 299 8.79 35.57 -9.63
CA VAL A 299 8.15 35.04 -10.84
C VAL A 299 7.59 36.22 -11.62
N CYS A 300 8.01 36.36 -12.88
CA CYS A 300 7.42 37.36 -13.75
C CYS A 300 6.03 36.88 -14.22
N PRO A 301 4.96 37.67 -14.01
CA PRO A 301 3.62 37.29 -14.45
C PRO A 301 3.44 37.33 -15.98
N HIS A 302 4.31 38.04 -16.71
CA HIS A 302 4.23 38.19 -18.17
C HIS A 302 5.04 37.10 -18.89
N CYS A 303 6.35 36.97 -18.62
CA CYS A 303 7.16 35.93 -19.25
C CYS A 303 7.12 34.56 -18.55
N GLY A 304 6.56 34.47 -17.34
CA GLY A 304 6.44 33.21 -16.58
C GLY A 304 7.78 32.65 -16.07
N LYS A 305 8.87 33.39 -16.23
CA LYS A 305 10.22 32.99 -15.79
C LYS A 305 10.39 33.19 -14.29
N GLN A 306 11.14 32.27 -13.70
CA GLN A 306 11.48 32.25 -12.28
C GLN A 306 12.90 32.78 -12.11
N PHE A 307 13.08 33.79 -11.27
CA PHE A 307 14.34 34.49 -11.04
C PHE A 307 14.81 34.31 -9.60
N ILE A 308 16.12 34.16 -9.46
CA ILE A 308 16.85 34.13 -8.18
C ILE A 308 18.08 35.03 -8.27
N ASP A 309 18.59 35.51 -7.14
CA ASP A 309 19.88 36.21 -7.12
C ASP A 309 21.08 35.25 -6.97
N LYS A 310 22.30 35.77 -7.21
CA LYS A 310 23.55 35.00 -7.07
C LYS A 310 23.76 34.45 -5.64
N ASN A 311 23.33 35.17 -4.61
CA ASN A 311 23.49 34.72 -3.21
C ASN A 311 22.52 33.56 -2.90
N GLN A 312 21.28 33.65 -3.37
CA GLN A 312 20.27 32.60 -3.29
C GLN A 312 20.75 31.35 -4.04
N LYS A 313 21.29 31.49 -5.26
CA LYS A 313 21.93 30.37 -5.98
C LYS A 313 22.98 29.68 -5.13
N GLN A 314 23.88 30.44 -4.52
CA GLN A 314 24.95 29.86 -3.69
C GLN A 314 24.40 29.17 -2.44
N ASN A 315 23.39 29.75 -1.79
CA ASN A 315 22.72 29.14 -0.63
C ASN A 315 22.01 27.84 -0.99
N ILE A 316 21.32 27.81 -2.14
CA ILE A 316 20.67 26.61 -2.68
C ILE A 316 21.73 25.54 -2.97
N LEU A 317 22.83 25.88 -3.66
CA LEU A 317 23.91 24.94 -3.99
C LEU A 317 24.64 24.42 -2.73
N ASN A 318 24.93 25.28 -1.75
CA ASN A 318 25.53 24.88 -0.48
C ASN A 318 24.62 23.92 0.30
N THR A 319 23.31 24.15 0.26
CA THR A 319 22.31 23.30 0.91
C THR A 319 22.16 21.96 0.17
N MET A 320 22.18 21.98 -1.17
CA MET A 320 22.21 20.79 -2.01
C MET A 320 23.46 19.93 -1.77
N ASN A 321 24.63 20.56 -1.58
CA ASN A 321 25.90 19.85 -1.35
C ASN A 321 26.02 19.27 0.07
N ARG A 322 25.43 19.92 1.08
CA ARG A 322 25.42 19.40 2.47
C ARG A 322 24.47 18.23 2.66
N ILE A 323 23.38 18.19 1.88
CA ILE A 323 22.36 17.15 1.96
C ILE A 323 22.63 16.17 0.81
N TYR A 324 23.44 15.14 1.07
CA TYR A 324 23.61 13.96 0.19
C TYR A 324 22.28 13.16 0.08
N SER A 325 21.21 13.76 -0.45
CA SER A 325 19.93 13.07 -0.69
C SER A 325 19.67 12.90 -2.18
N LYS A 326 19.36 11.66 -2.58
CA LYS A 326 18.95 11.24 -3.93
C LYS A 326 17.53 11.74 -4.30
N SER A 327 17.04 12.82 -3.67
CA SER A 327 15.64 13.28 -3.74
C SER A 327 15.45 14.71 -4.25
N TYR A 328 16.50 15.36 -4.75
CA TYR A 328 16.36 16.72 -5.29
C TYR A 328 15.73 16.69 -6.69
N LYS A 329 14.65 17.46 -6.85
CA LYS A 329 14.17 17.84 -8.18
C LYS A 329 15.28 18.68 -8.83
N LYS A 330 15.77 18.27 -10.00
CA LYS A 330 16.92 18.91 -10.65
C LYS A 330 16.49 20.22 -11.28
N TYR A 331 16.84 21.34 -10.66
CA TYR A 331 16.69 22.66 -11.25
C TYR A 331 17.88 22.97 -12.17
N ILE A 332 17.60 23.67 -13.28
CA ILE A 332 18.60 24.17 -14.20
C ILE A 332 18.78 25.65 -13.91
N PHE A 333 20.01 26.06 -13.58
CA PHE A 333 20.34 27.47 -13.39
C PHE A 333 20.81 28.06 -14.73
N LYS A 334 20.14 29.11 -15.23
CA LYS A 334 20.57 29.88 -16.40
C LYS A 334 20.95 31.29 -15.94
N ASP A 335 22.19 31.70 -16.13
CA ASP A 335 22.61 33.06 -15.82
C ASP A 335 22.02 34.02 -16.89
N VAL A 336 21.46 35.16 -16.46
CA VAL A 336 20.80 36.19 -17.31
C VAL A 336 21.53 37.51 -17.21
#